data_AF-A0A2T0Q770-F1
#
_entry.id   AF-A0A2T0Q770-F1
#
_cell.length_a   1.000
_cell.length_b   1.000
_cell.length_c   1.000
_cell.angle_alpha   90.00
_cell.angle_beta   90.00
_cell.angle_gamma   90.00
#
_symmetry.space_group_name_H-M   'P 1'
#
loop_
_entity.id
_entity.type
_entity.pdbx_description
1 polymer ?
#
loop_
_entity_poly.entity_id
_entity_poly.type
_entity_poly.pdbx_seq_one_letter_code
_entity_poly.pdbx_strand_id
1 'polypeptide(L)'
;MDAVGELPDAELLTRHTQGDDRAFGELVRRHRDRLWAVAVRTLGDPEEASDALQDAFVSAFRAAHRFRGDSAVTTWLHRIVVNACLDRMRRRMVRPATPVGDDANLDTLALGHGKGVVSDPTGSSDAAMDVKSALLQLPMEQRSALVLVDMLGYPVDEVARILDVAVGTVKSRCARGRARLLPHVAHLRNRNQAPHVSSEGGGGSQS
;
A
#
# COMPACT_ATOMS: atom_id res chain seq x y z
N MET A 1 30.71 -14.44 5.77
CA MET A 1 29.41 -14.34 6.46
C MET A 1 29.13 -12.88 6.69
N ASP A 2 28.25 -12.28 5.91
CA ASP A 2 27.90 -10.86 6.06
C ASP A 2 27.02 -10.68 7.29
N ALA A 3 27.65 -10.47 8.45
CA ALA A 3 26.99 -10.31 9.74
C ALA A 3 25.92 -9.22 9.77
N VAL A 4 25.99 -8.24 8.85
CA VAL A 4 24.99 -7.18 8.68
C VAL A 4 23.63 -7.75 8.25
N GLY A 5 23.61 -8.80 7.44
CA GLY A 5 22.39 -9.43 6.92
C GLY A 5 21.50 -10.10 7.96
N GLU A 6 22.01 -10.37 9.17
CA GLU A 6 21.29 -11.04 10.26
C GLU A 6 20.85 -10.10 11.38
N LEU A 7 21.32 -8.84 11.36
CA LEU A 7 21.02 -7.89 12.44
C LEU A 7 19.55 -7.49 12.44
N PRO A 8 18.94 -7.29 13.61
CA PRO A 8 17.60 -6.69 13.70
C PRO A 8 17.54 -5.31 13.05
N ASP A 9 16.37 -4.94 12.52
CA ASP A 9 16.19 -3.67 11.80
C ASP A 9 16.56 -2.43 12.65
N ALA A 10 16.28 -2.47 13.95
CA ALA A 10 16.64 -1.38 14.87
C ALA A 10 18.17 -1.21 14.99
N GLU A 11 18.90 -2.32 15.03
CA GLU A 11 20.36 -2.32 15.08
C GLU A 11 20.96 -1.83 13.76
N LEU A 12 20.41 -2.23 12.62
CA LEU A 12 20.81 -1.68 11.31
C LEU A 12 20.62 -0.16 11.26
N LEU A 13 19.52 0.36 11.82
CA LEU A 13 19.28 1.79 11.84
C LEU A 13 20.28 2.52 12.74
N THR A 14 20.59 1.96 13.92
CA THR A 14 21.64 2.48 14.81
C THR A 14 22.99 2.52 14.11
N ARG A 15 23.41 1.43 13.46
CA ARG A 15 24.70 1.40 12.73
C ARG A 15 24.76 2.40 11.58
N HIS A 16 23.66 2.55 10.84
CA HIS A 16 23.55 3.59 9.81
C HIS A 16 23.79 4.99 10.42
N THR A 17 23.17 5.30 11.57
CA THR A 17 23.41 6.59 12.24
C THR A 17 24.83 6.76 12.78
N GLN A 18 25.56 5.67 12.98
CA GLN A 18 26.98 5.65 13.37
C GLN A 18 27.94 5.70 12.17
N GLY A 19 27.42 5.75 10.93
CA GLY A 19 28.22 5.87 9.71
C GLY A 19 28.50 4.56 8.97
N ASP A 20 27.80 3.46 9.28
CA ASP A 20 27.88 2.24 8.48
C ASP A 20 27.02 2.35 7.21
N ASP A 21 27.66 2.70 6.09
CA ASP A 21 27.03 2.87 4.78
C ASP A 21 26.30 1.62 4.27
N ARG A 22 26.61 0.43 4.79
CA ARG A 22 25.97 -0.83 4.37
C ARG A 22 24.67 -1.10 5.11
N ALA A 23 24.50 -0.54 6.30
CA ALA A 23 23.40 -0.91 7.19
C ALA A 23 22.04 -0.44 6.65
N PHE A 24 21.97 0.77 6.10
CA PHE A 24 20.74 1.26 5.46
C PHE A 24 20.41 0.50 4.16
N GLY A 25 21.43 0.16 3.37
CA GLY A 25 21.26 -0.64 2.16
C GLY A 25 20.61 -1.99 2.44
N GLU A 26 21.02 -2.65 3.53
CA GLU A 26 20.42 -3.91 3.97
C GLU A 26 18.96 -3.73 4.43
N LEU A 27 18.66 -2.67 5.19
CA LEU A 27 17.28 -2.30 5.56
C LEU A 27 16.40 -2.12 4.33
N VAL A 28 16.88 -1.37 3.34
CA VAL A 28 16.16 -1.15 2.07
C VAL A 28 15.93 -2.49 1.36
N ARG A 29 16.98 -3.30 1.20
CA ARG A 29 16.91 -4.58 0.49
C ARG A 29 15.84 -5.51 1.10
N ARG A 30 15.76 -5.60 2.43
CA ARG A 30 14.80 -6.46 3.14
C ARG A 30 13.35 -6.03 2.98
N HIS A 31 13.10 -4.72 2.95
CA HIS A 31 11.75 -4.17 3.02
C HIS A 31 11.22 -3.66 1.69
N ARG A 32 12.09 -3.55 0.66
CA ARG A 32 11.76 -2.94 -0.63
C ARG A 32 10.47 -3.47 -1.23
N ASP A 33 10.30 -4.78 -1.33
CA ASP A 33 9.14 -5.39 -1.99
C ASP A 33 7.82 -5.07 -1.27
N ARG A 34 7.84 -5.08 0.07
CA ARG A 34 6.67 -4.74 0.88
C ARG A 34 6.34 -3.25 0.76
N LEU A 35 7.35 -2.39 0.85
CA LEU A 35 7.20 -0.94 0.71
C LEU A 35 6.72 -0.55 -0.69
N TRP A 36 7.24 -1.22 -1.73
CA TRP A 36 6.78 -1.10 -3.11
C TRP A 36 5.30 -1.48 -3.23
N ALA A 37 4.91 -2.62 -2.66
CA ALA A 37 3.54 -3.08 -2.70
C ALA A 37 2.57 -2.11 -1.99
N VAL A 38 3.03 -1.39 -0.95
CA VAL A 38 2.27 -0.30 -0.32
C VAL A 38 2.15 0.91 -1.24
N ALA A 39 3.25 1.34 -1.86
CA ALA A 39 3.25 2.49 -2.77
C ALA A 39 2.31 2.26 -3.97
N VAL A 40 2.41 1.10 -4.63
CA VAL A 40 1.57 0.74 -5.78
C VAL A 40 0.09 0.65 -5.41
N ARG A 41 -0.26 0.12 -4.23
CA ARG A 41 -1.66 0.07 -3.76
C ARG A 41 -2.18 1.46 -3.40
N THR A 42 -1.31 2.36 -2.98
CA THR A 42 -1.69 3.73 -2.61
C THR A 42 -1.92 4.59 -3.86
N LEU A 43 -0.95 4.62 -4.77
CA LEU A 43 -0.93 5.52 -5.93
C LEU A 43 -1.65 4.94 -7.16
N GLY A 44 -1.58 3.63 -7.37
CA GLY A 44 -2.16 2.96 -8.54
C GLY A 44 -1.31 3.03 -9.81
N ASP A 45 -0.37 3.96 -9.87
CA ASP A 45 0.57 4.17 -10.97
C ASP A 45 1.97 3.66 -10.55
N PRO A 46 2.57 2.69 -11.27
CA PRO A 46 3.91 2.17 -10.96
C PRO A 46 5.04 3.19 -11.05
N GLU A 47 4.99 4.14 -11.99
CA GLU A 47 6.05 5.14 -12.15
C GLU A 47 6.02 6.11 -10.96
N GLU A 48 4.84 6.64 -10.65
CA GLU A 48 4.63 7.47 -9.46
C GLU A 48 4.98 6.73 -8.17
N ALA A 49 4.68 5.43 -8.10
CA ALA A 49 5.04 4.59 -6.95
C ALA A 49 6.55 4.40 -6.82
N SER A 50 7.28 4.28 -7.94
CA SER A 50 8.74 4.17 -7.95
C SER A 50 9.38 5.43 -7.43
N ASP A 51 8.93 6.56 -7.95
CA ASP A 51 9.36 7.88 -7.53
C ASP A 51 9.03 8.11 -6.04
N ALA A 52 7.81 7.76 -5.60
CA ALA A 52 7.40 7.85 -4.20
C ALA A 52 8.30 7.05 -3.27
N LEU A 53 8.61 5.82 -3.67
CA LEU A 53 9.45 4.92 -2.91
C LEU A 53 10.89 5.45 -2.82
N GLN A 54 11.40 6.04 -3.90
CA GLN A 54 12.73 6.65 -3.92
C GLN A 54 12.81 7.86 -2.98
N ASP A 55 11.86 8.81 -3.07
CA ASP A 55 11.79 9.95 -2.15
C ASP A 55 11.66 9.49 -0.69
N ALA A 56 10.90 8.42 -0.46
CA ALA A 56 10.73 7.83 0.87
C ALA A 56 12.05 7.27 1.40
N PHE A 57 12.84 6.56 0.59
CA PHE A 57 14.15 6.07 1.01
C PHE A 57 15.14 7.20 1.30
N VAL A 58 15.17 8.24 0.47
CA VAL A 58 16.00 9.43 0.74
C VAL A 58 15.57 10.11 2.04
N SER A 59 14.27 10.23 2.27
CA SER A 59 13.71 10.81 3.49
C SER A 59 14.04 9.97 4.73
N ALA A 60 13.91 8.64 4.63
CA ALA A 60 14.26 7.71 5.69
C ALA A 60 15.76 7.74 6.01
N PHE A 61 16.62 7.73 5.00
CA PHE A 61 18.07 7.85 5.17
C PHE A 61 18.45 9.09 5.98
N ARG A 62 17.85 10.25 5.63
CA ARG A 62 18.08 11.53 6.31
C ARG A 62 17.44 11.59 7.69
N ALA A 63 16.29 10.97 7.89
CA ALA A 63 15.52 11.03 9.13
C ALA A 63 15.87 9.94 10.15
N ALA A 64 16.75 8.98 9.81
CA ALA A 64 17.11 7.85 10.67
C ALA A 64 17.54 8.26 12.09
N HIS A 65 18.31 9.34 12.23
CA HIS A 65 18.74 9.89 13.52
C HIS A 65 17.58 10.38 14.42
N ARG A 66 16.38 10.58 13.87
CA ARG A 66 15.17 11.02 14.60
C ARG A 66 14.28 9.87 15.02
N PHE A 67 14.60 8.65 14.61
CA PHE A 67 13.85 7.46 15.02
C PHE A 67 14.09 7.20 16.51
N ARG A 68 13.01 7.22 17.29
CA ARG A 68 13.05 7.10 18.76
C ARG A 68 12.83 5.67 19.29
N GLY A 69 12.46 4.72 18.44
CA GLY A 69 12.13 3.36 18.87
C GLY A 69 10.71 3.19 19.45
N ASP A 70 9.85 4.21 19.36
CA ASP A 70 8.46 4.15 19.85
C ASP A 70 7.57 3.17 19.02
N SER A 71 8.06 2.71 17.88
CA SER A 71 7.41 1.74 16.98
C SER A 71 8.46 0.83 16.36
N ALA A 72 8.04 -0.25 15.68
CA ALA A 72 8.96 -1.01 14.83
C ALA A 72 9.51 -0.14 13.68
N VAL A 73 10.72 -0.46 13.20
CA VAL A 73 11.35 0.25 12.06
C VAL A 73 10.51 0.09 10.79
N THR A 74 9.92 -1.08 10.57
CA THR A 74 8.99 -1.35 9.46
C THR A 74 7.79 -0.41 9.49
N THR A 75 7.20 -0.20 10.68
CA THR A 75 6.10 0.75 10.91
C THR A 75 6.53 2.18 10.59
N TRP A 76 7.73 2.57 10.96
CA TRP A 76 8.26 3.89 10.62
C TRP A 76 8.51 4.07 9.12
N LEU A 77 9.08 3.07 8.44
CA LEU A 77 9.33 3.09 6.99
C LEU A 77 8.03 3.16 6.17
N HIS A 78 7.03 2.34 6.51
CA HIS A 78 5.70 2.39 5.90
C HIS A 78 5.07 3.79 6.01
N ARG A 79 5.19 4.44 7.17
CA ARG A 79 4.71 5.83 7.36
C ARG A 79 5.40 6.80 6.41
N ILE A 80 6.72 6.70 6.26
CA ILE A 80 7.47 7.57 5.33
C ILE A 80 7.01 7.34 3.89
N VAL A 81 6.83 6.08 3.47
CA VAL A 81 6.36 5.74 2.12
C VAL A 81 4.96 6.28 1.84
N VAL A 82 4.02 6.10 2.77
CA VAL A 82 2.65 6.61 2.60
C VAL A 82 2.63 8.13 2.57
N ASN A 83 3.45 8.81 3.39
CA ASN A 83 3.59 10.26 3.32
C ASN A 83 4.15 10.73 1.97
N ALA A 84 5.18 10.06 1.44
CA ALA A 84 5.72 10.39 0.12
C ALA A 84 4.69 10.20 -1.01
N CYS A 85 3.83 9.19 -0.90
CA CYS A 85 2.70 8.99 -1.82
C CYS A 85 1.69 10.14 -1.73
N LEU A 86 1.30 10.53 -0.51
CA LEU A 86 0.36 11.63 -0.26
C LEU A 86 0.91 12.97 -0.75
N ASP A 87 2.21 13.24 -0.53
CA ASP A 87 2.87 14.47 -0.96
C ASP A 87 2.94 14.58 -2.49
N ARG A 88 3.17 13.47 -3.21
CA ARG A 88 3.11 13.44 -4.68
C ARG A 88 1.72 13.78 -5.19
N MET A 89 0.70 13.18 -4.60
CA MET A 89 -0.68 13.45 -5.02
C MET A 89 -1.10 14.89 -4.76
N ARG A 90 -0.76 15.46 -3.59
CA ARG A 90 -1.00 16.88 -3.32
C ARG A 90 -0.32 17.78 -4.37
N ARG A 91 0.93 17.47 -4.75
CA ARG A 91 1.64 18.20 -5.81
C ARG A 91 0.96 18.10 -7.17
N ARG A 92 0.41 16.93 -7.53
CA ARG A 92 -0.35 16.73 -8.78
C ARG A 92 -1.64 17.55 -8.83
N MET A 93 -2.35 17.66 -7.71
CA MET A 93 -3.60 18.46 -7.65
C MET A 93 -3.36 19.97 -7.73
N VAL A 94 -2.20 20.45 -7.25
CA VAL A 94 -1.86 21.88 -7.23
C VAL A 94 -1.23 22.35 -8.56
N ARG A 95 -0.65 21.43 -9.35
CA ARG A 95 -0.11 21.76 -10.67
C ARG A 95 -1.28 21.95 -11.63
N PRO A 96 -1.55 23.17 -12.14
CA PRO A 96 -2.64 23.36 -13.09
C PRO A 96 -2.34 22.48 -14.31
N ALA A 97 -3.24 21.55 -14.60
CA ALA A 97 -3.34 21.07 -15.97
C ALA A 97 -3.55 22.32 -16.83
N THR A 98 -2.72 22.50 -17.86
CA THR A 98 -2.93 23.55 -18.86
C THR A 98 -4.41 23.50 -19.29
N PRO A 99 -5.17 24.60 -19.14
CA PRO A 99 -6.63 24.53 -19.25
C PRO A 99 -7.01 24.38 -20.71
N VAL A 100 -7.61 23.24 -21.06
CA VAL A 100 -8.58 23.19 -22.15
C VAL A 100 -9.94 23.27 -21.48
N GLY A 101 -10.54 24.46 -21.55
CA GLY A 101 -11.99 24.72 -21.49
C GLY A 101 -12.72 24.32 -20.21
N ASP A 102 -13.13 25.35 -19.45
CA ASP A 102 -14.27 25.42 -18.53
C ASP A 102 -14.76 24.12 -17.88
N ASP A 103 -14.64 24.04 -16.54
CA ASP A 103 -15.88 24.12 -15.76
C ASP A 103 -15.61 24.31 -14.27
N ALA A 104 -16.24 25.35 -13.74
CA ALA A 104 -16.58 25.46 -12.34
C ALA A 104 -17.72 24.48 -12.06
N ASN A 105 -17.43 23.28 -11.54
CA ASN A 105 -18.35 22.52 -10.70
C ASN A 105 -17.65 21.32 -10.06
N LEU A 106 -17.59 21.33 -8.72
CA LEU A 106 -16.93 20.32 -7.89
C LEU A 106 -17.74 19.01 -7.75
N ASP A 107 -18.72 18.74 -8.62
CA ASP A 107 -19.64 17.60 -8.45
C ASP A 107 -19.80 16.68 -9.67
N THR A 108 -19.02 16.84 -10.75
CA THR A 108 -19.15 15.99 -11.96
C THR A 108 -17.81 15.53 -12.55
N LEU A 109 -16.99 14.81 -11.77
CA LEU A 109 -15.84 14.06 -12.30
C LEU A 109 -15.85 12.60 -11.84
N ALA A 110 -17.05 12.02 -11.76
CA ALA A 110 -17.24 10.58 -11.77
C ALA A 110 -17.44 10.14 -13.23
N LEU A 111 -16.66 9.14 -13.66
CA LEU A 111 -16.60 8.51 -15.00
C LEU A 111 -15.49 9.05 -15.91
N GLY A 112 -14.31 8.44 -15.83
CA GLY A 112 -13.25 8.65 -16.82
C GLY A 112 -11.93 7.95 -16.51
N HIS A 113 -11.71 6.82 -17.20
CA HIS A 113 -10.41 6.15 -17.45
C HIS A 113 -9.86 5.24 -16.32
N GLY A 114 -9.36 4.03 -16.59
CA GLY A 114 -8.72 3.55 -17.82
C GLY A 114 -8.98 2.08 -18.17
N LYS A 115 -8.92 1.84 -19.47
CA LYS A 115 -9.00 0.53 -20.13
C LYS A 115 -7.79 -0.34 -19.79
N GLY A 116 -8.09 -1.62 -19.50
CA GLY A 116 -7.42 -2.81 -19.99
C GLY A 116 -5.90 -2.91 -19.86
N VAL A 117 -5.44 -3.68 -18.86
CA VAL A 117 -4.19 -4.44 -18.97
C VAL A 117 -4.50 -5.91 -18.76
N VAL A 118 -3.93 -6.70 -19.67
CA VAL A 118 -4.22 -8.09 -20.05
C VAL A 118 -3.82 -9.09 -18.94
N SER A 119 -4.69 -10.10 -18.67
CA SER A 119 -4.45 -11.34 -17.89
C SER A 119 -3.30 -12.18 -18.49
N ASP A 120 -2.54 -13.08 -17.86
CA ASP A 120 -2.62 -14.03 -16.72
C ASP A 120 -1.14 -14.48 -16.44
N PRO A 121 -0.67 -15.00 -15.26
CA PRO A 121 -0.88 -16.41 -14.87
C PRO A 121 -1.06 -16.66 -13.34
N THR A 122 -1.75 -17.75 -12.99
CA THR A 122 -1.85 -18.42 -11.66
C THR A 122 -2.72 -17.71 -10.60
N GLY A 123 -3.78 -18.38 -10.13
CA GLY A 123 -4.91 -17.83 -9.36
C GLY A 123 -4.66 -17.04 -8.05
N SER A 124 -3.41 -16.84 -7.63
CA SER A 124 -3.06 -15.83 -6.62
C SER A 124 -2.91 -14.42 -7.23
N SER A 125 -2.60 -14.32 -8.53
CA SER A 125 -2.47 -13.06 -9.26
C SER A 125 -3.84 -12.42 -9.51
N ASP A 126 -4.86 -13.21 -9.87
CA ASP A 126 -6.23 -12.74 -10.07
C ASP A 126 -6.83 -12.08 -8.83
N ALA A 127 -6.71 -12.73 -7.66
CA ALA A 127 -7.22 -12.17 -6.41
C ALA A 127 -6.49 -10.88 -6.00
N ALA A 128 -5.16 -10.83 -6.18
CA ALA A 128 -4.36 -9.64 -5.89
C ALA A 128 -4.65 -8.49 -6.88
N MET A 129 -4.85 -8.81 -8.16
CA MET A 129 -5.27 -7.86 -9.20
C MET A 129 -6.67 -7.32 -8.91
N ASP A 130 -7.60 -8.16 -8.45
CA ASP A 130 -8.94 -7.76 -8.06
C ASP A 130 -8.93 -6.81 -6.87
N VAL A 131 -8.14 -7.09 -5.83
CA VAL A 131 -8.02 -6.20 -4.66
C VAL A 131 -7.39 -4.87 -5.03
N LYS A 132 -6.32 -4.87 -5.84
CA LYS A 132 -5.70 -3.62 -6.32
C LYS A 132 -6.72 -2.81 -7.11
N SER A 133 -7.39 -3.43 -8.08
CA SER A 133 -8.37 -2.76 -8.95
C SER A 133 -9.56 -2.21 -8.16
N ALA A 134 -10.04 -2.95 -7.15
CA ALA A 134 -11.10 -2.50 -6.25
C ALA A 134 -10.66 -1.30 -5.40
N LEU A 135 -9.44 -1.32 -4.84
CA LEU A 135 -8.89 -0.16 -4.12
C LEU A 135 -8.80 1.08 -5.01
N LEU A 136 -8.48 0.92 -6.29
CA LEU A 136 -8.41 2.03 -7.24
C LEU A 136 -9.77 2.68 -7.53
N GLN A 137 -10.88 2.00 -7.26
CA GLN A 137 -12.23 2.61 -7.33
C GLN A 137 -12.52 3.58 -6.18
N LEU A 138 -11.71 3.55 -5.12
CA LEU A 138 -11.92 4.41 -3.96
C LEU A 138 -11.29 5.79 -4.15
N PRO A 139 -11.93 6.86 -3.61
CA PRO A 139 -11.26 8.12 -3.34
C PRO A 139 -10.00 7.87 -2.53
N MET A 140 -8.94 8.60 -2.85
CA MET A 140 -7.61 8.35 -2.29
C MET A 140 -7.62 8.38 -0.77
N GLU A 141 -8.33 9.32 -0.16
CA GLU A 141 -8.35 9.47 1.30
C GLU A 141 -8.96 8.25 1.98
N GLN A 142 -9.92 7.59 1.33
CA GLN A 142 -10.49 6.34 1.79
C GLN A 142 -9.51 5.19 1.56
N ARG A 143 -8.89 5.14 0.37
CA ARG A 143 -7.88 4.13 0.02
C ARG A 143 -6.70 4.13 0.99
N SER A 144 -6.09 5.29 1.23
CA SER A 144 -4.96 5.45 2.15
C SER A 144 -5.33 5.06 3.59
N ALA A 145 -6.53 5.40 4.05
CA ALA A 145 -7.01 4.98 5.37
C ALA A 145 -7.16 3.46 5.47
N LEU A 146 -7.69 2.79 4.44
CA LEU A 146 -7.80 1.33 4.41
C LEU A 146 -6.43 0.63 4.29
N VAL A 147 -5.52 1.15 3.47
CA VAL A 147 -4.17 0.59 3.36
C VAL A 147 -3.47 0.64 4.71
N LEU A 148 -3.51 1.78 5.41
CA LEU A 148 -2.89 1.92 6.72
C LEU A 148 -3.58 1.07 7.80
N VAL A 149 -4.90 1.14 7.94
CA VAL A 149 -5.60 0.45 9.03
C VAL A 149 -5.77 -1.04 8.73
N ASP A 150 -6.35 -1.39 7.58
CA ASP A 150 -6.82 -2.76 7.31
C ASP A 150 -5.73 -3.66 6.73
N MET A 151 -4.82 -3.11 5.92
CA MET A 151 -3.75 -3.92 5.31
C MET A 151 -2.47 -3.92 6.14
N LEU A 152 -2.12 -2.78 6.72
CA LEU A 152 -0.88 -2.64 7.49
C LEU A 152 -1.10 -2.73 9.01
N GLY A 153 -2.35 -2.74 9.48
CA GLY A 153 -2.68 -2.96 10.89
C GLY A 153 -2.40 -1.79 11.81
N TYR A 154 -2.28 -0.56 11.29
CA TYR A 154 -2.02 0.61 12.12
C TYR A 154 -3.21 0.95 13.02
N PRO A 155 -2.97 1.38 14.27
CA PRO A 155 -4.03 1.87 15.12
C PRO A 155 -4.55 3.21 14.59
N VAL A 156 -5.86 3.42 14.73
CA VAL A 156 -6.61 4.50 14.07
C VAL A 156 -6.10 5.89 14.47
N ASP A 157 -5.68 6.06 15.72
CA ASP A 157 -5.10 7.29 16.26
C ASP A 157 -3.72 7.61 15.67
N GLU A 158 -2.92 6.59 15.34
CA GLU A 158 -1.67 6.76 14.62
C GLU A 158 -1.92 7.14 13.16
N VAL A 159 -2.88 6.48 12.49
CA VAL A 159 -3.28 6.83 11.13
C VAL A 159 -3.78 8.27 11.05
N ALA A 160 -4.50 8.75 12.07
CA ALA A 160 -4.94 10.14 12.16
C ALA A 160 -3.75 11.12 12.17
N ARG A 161 -2.67 10.79 12.90
CA ARG A 161 -1.41 11.55 12.91
C ARG A 161 -0.61 11.44 11.62
N ILE A 162 -0.71 10.33 10.88
CA ILE A 162 -0.04 10.14 9.59
C ILE A 162 -0.74 10.97 8.51
N LEU A 163 -2.07 10.88 8.46
CA LEU A 163 -2.90 11.54 7.45
C LEU A 163 -3.23 13.00 7.78
N ASP A 164 -2.79 13.50 8.93
CA ASP A 164 -3.07 14.84 9.46
C ASP A 164 -4.58 15.18 9.47
N VAL A 165 -5.37 14.30 10.08
CA VAL A 165 -6.83 14.46 10.21
C VAL A 165 -7.31 13.99 11.57
N ALA A 166 -8.55 14.34 11.94
CA ALA A 166 -9.16 13.84 13.18
C ALA A 166 -9.35 12.31 13.15
N VAL A 167 -9.27 11.67 14.33
CA VAL A 167 -9.50 10.22 14.52
C VAL A 167 -10.86 9.79 13.97
N GLY A 168 -11.91 10.60 14.20
CA GLY A 168 -13.24 10.35 13.64
C GLY A 168 -13.27 10.36 12.11
N THR A 169 -12.45 11.20 11.47
CA THR A 169 -12.30 11.25 10.02
C THR A 169 -11.71 9.95 9.48
N VAL A 170 -10.68 9.39 10.13
CA VAL A 170 -10.11 8.09 9.76
C VAL A 170 -11.17 7.00 9.83
N LYS A 171 -11.91 6.90 10.95
CA LYS A 171 -13.00 5.92 11.11
C LYS A 171 -14.05 6.05 10.00
N SER A 172 -14.47 7.27 9.68
CA SER A 172 -15.45 7.54 8.62
C SER A 172 -14.94 7.18 7.22
N ARG A 173 -13.64 7.39 6.96
CA ARG A 173 -12.98 7.06 5.68
C ARG A 173 -12.88 5.55 5.52
N CYS A 174 -12.48 4.83 6.57
CA CYS A 174 -12.46 3.37 6.59
C CYS A 174 -13.87 2.79 6.39
N ALA A 175 -14.87 3.28 7.13
CA ALA A 175 -16.25 2.79 7.01
C ALA A 175 -16.80 2.96 5.58
N ARG A 176 -16.66 4.16 5.00
CA ARG A 176 -17.10 4.44 3.62
C ARG A 176 -16.31 3.66 2.59
N GLY A 177 -15.00 3.54 2.77
CA GLY A 177 -14.14 2.75 1.90
C GLY A 177 -14.54 1.28 1.87
N ARG A 178 -14.76 0.65 3.04
CA ARG A 178 -15.23 -0.74 3.14
C ARG A 178 -16.59 -0.94 2.48
N ALA A 179 -17.54 -0.01 2.71
CA ALA A 179 -18.86 -0.07 2.08
C ALA A 179 -18.76 -0.02 0.54
N ARG A 180 -17.87 0.80 0.00
CA ARG A 180 -17.62 0.89 -1.45
C ARG A 180 -16.87 -0.33 -2.01
N LEU A 181 -15.99 -0.95 -1.23
CA LEU A 181 -15.29 -2.17 -1.66
C LEU A 181 -16.18 -3.41 -1.65
N LEU A 182 -17.19 -3.46 -0.78
CA LEU A 182 -17.97 -4.68 -0.54
C LEU A 182 -18.49 -5.35 -1.82
N PRO A 183 -19.07 -4.62 -2.80
CA PRO A 183 -19.51 -5.22 -4.07
C PRO A 183 -18.36 -5.79 -4.92
N HIS A 184 -17.17 -5.20 -4.81
CA HIS A 184 -15.98 -5.56 -5.59
C HIS A 184 -15.14 -6.68 -4.96
N VAL A 185 -15.38 -7.06 -3.71
CA VAL A 185 -14.62 -8.13 -3.03
C VAL A 185 -15.48 -9.30 -2.57
N ALA A 186 -16.81 -9.23 -2.75
CA ALA A 186 -17.73 -10.29 -2.37
C ALA A 186 -17.43 -11.62 -3.08
N HIS A 187 -17.05 -11.58 -4.36
CA HIS A 187 -16.69 -12.77 -5.14
C HIS A 187 -15.36 -13.40 -4.70
N LEU A 188 -14.46 -12.62 -4.10
CA LEU A 188 -13.21 -13.13 -3.50
C LEU A 188 -13.48 -13.96 -2.23
N ARG A 189 -14.46 -13.56 -1.41
CA ARG A 189 -14.86 -14.35 -0.22
C ARG A 189 -15.45 -15.70 -0.59
N ASN A 190 -16.17 -15.79 -1.71
CA ASN A 190 -16.78 -17.04 -2.17
C ASN A 190 -15.75 -18.00 -2.80
N ARG A 191 -14.75 -17.48 -3.53
CA ARG A 191 -13.67 -18.32 -4.09
C ARG A 191 -12.84 -19.03 -3.02
N ASN A 192 -12.58 -18.37 -1.89
CA ASN A 192 -11.79 -18.95 -0.80
C ASN A 192 -12.56 -19.98 0.05
N GLN A 193 -13.87 -20.15 -0.19
CA GLN A 193 -14.74 -21.09 0.52
C GLN A 193 -15.17 -22.29 -0.34
N ALA A 194 -14.74 -22.37 -1.60
CA ALA A 194 -15.03 -23.53 -2.44
C ALA A 194 -14.34 -24.78 -1.85
N PRO A 195 -15.06 -25.88 -1.58
CA PRO A 195 -14.46 -27.08 -1.01
C PRO A 195 -13.47 -27.69 -2.01
N HIS A 196 -12.27 -28.00 -1.51
CA HIS A 196 -11.32 -28.89 -2.18
C HIS A 196 -11.99 -30.26 -2.30
N VAL A 197 -12.70 -30.50 -3.40
CA VAL A 197 -13.20 -31.83 -3.76
C VAL A 197 -12.01 -32.72 -4.02
N SER A 198 -11.55 -33.39 -2.97
CA SER A 198 -10.63 -34.52 -3.07
C SER A 198 -11.32 -35.60 -3.89
N SER A 199 -10.89 -35.76 -5.13
CA SER A 199 -11.22 -36.95 -5.91
C SER A 199 -10.40 -38.12 -5.35
N GLU A 200 -10.83 -38.70 -4.24
CA GLU A 200 -10.37 -40.00 -3.79
C GLU A 200 -11.48 -41.03 -3.99
N GLY A 201 -11.13 -42.14 -4.64
CA GLY A 201 -11.76 -43.44 -4.39
C GLY A 201 -12.86 -43.88 -5.36
N GLY A 202 -12.51 -44.08 -6.63
CA GLY A 202 -13.35 -44.84 -7.58
C GLY A 202 -12.65 -46.09 -8.11
N GLY A 203 -11.96 -46.84 -7.24
CA GLY A 203 -11.40 -48.14 -7.56
C GLY A 203 -12.34 -49.26 -7.13
N GLY A 204 -12.72 -50.13 -8.08
CA GLY A 204 -12.97 -51.54 -7.78
C GLY A 204 -14.37 -52.09 -8.05
N SER A 205 -14.39 -52.94 -9.09
CA SER A 205 -15.11 -54.23 -9.18
C SER A 205 -16.56 -54.28 -9.67
N GLN A 206 -16.72 -55.02 -10.78
CA GLN A 206 -17.71 -56.08 -11.10
C GLN A 206 -17.78 -56.17 -12.64
N SER A 207 -17.69 -57.30 -13.33
CA SER A 207 -17.53 -58.73 -13.02
C SER A 207 -17.05 -59.42 -14.30
#